data_AF-A0A6G0YB92-F1
#
_entry.id   AF-A0A6G0YB92-F1
#
_cell.length_a   1.000
_cell.length_b   1.000
_cell.length_c   1.000
_cell.angle_alpha   90.00
_cell.angle_beta   90.00
_cell.angle_gamma   90.00
#
_symmetry.space_group_name_H-M   'P 1'
#
loop_
_entity.id
_entity.type
_entity.pdbx_description
1 polymer ?
#
loop_
_entity_poly.entity_id
_entity_poly.type
_entity_poly.pdbx_seq_one_letter_code
_entity_poly.pdbx_strand_id
1 'polypeptide(L)'
;MHFRKLVAIVYREFVAHVLSISPHCVTSEEILVYSASLRLKRNGQADTVKCIFQALFQTNPVYQEVATYVAAWIRNPEPLIGVLNSSTHRINNKLPNFTENDFQSYNINRYSWKVCSSCDPFTPSQHTLADIDYIFEVYHNPVNPMSKIMTPKRRRENYVVESQPSKYIPHQPTAEDFHLQPCCSCSAACGGPSSIDLQPTVGIPVLATSKGEPYLAGIVASVEGEVVTVQFPGEGSYKWDCEGSNG
;
A
#
# COMPACT_ATOMS: atom_id res chain seq x y z
N MET A 1 6.87 -3.92 -10.53
CA MET A 1 6.44 -3.70 -11.92
C MET A 1 5.91 -2.27 -12.02
N HIS A 2 6.46 -1.47 -12.92
CA HIS A 2 6.11 -0.05 -13.07
C HIS A 2 4.61 0.15 -13.37
N PHE A 3 3.95 -0.78 -14.07
CA PHE A 3 2.52 -0.67 -14.37
C PHE A 3 1.64 -0.52 -13.13
N ARG A 4 1.83 -1.35 -12.09
CA ARG A 4 1.08 -1.20 -10.83
C ARG A 4 1.37 0.13 -10.15
N LYS A 5 2.62 0.63 -10.23
CA LYS A 5 2.99 1.95 -9.69
C LYS A 5 2.25 3.07 -10.40
N LEU A 6 2.22 3.04 -11.73
CA LEU A 6 1.50 4.00 -12.54
C LEU A 6 0.00 3.97 -12.26
N VAL A 7 -0.61 2.78 -12.17
CA VAL A 7 -2.01 2.63 -11.79
C VAL A 7 -2.27 3.22 -10.40
N ALA A 8 -1.40 2.98 -9.42
CA ALA A 8 -1.56 3.53 -8.08
C ALA A 8 -1.48 5.07 -8.06
N ILE A 9 -0.54 5.65 -8.81
CA ILE A 9 -0.39 7.10 -8.95
C ILE A 9 -1.64 7.73 -9.58
N VAL A 10 -2.14 7.18 -10.69
CA VAL A 10 -3.37 7.64 -11.34
C VAL A 10 -4.57 7.49 -10.40
N TYR A 11 -4.68 6.37 -9.69
CA TYR A 11 -5.79 6.12 -8.78
C TYR A 11 -5.78 7.09 -7.59
N ARG A 12 -4.60 7.42 -7.05
CA ARG A 12 -4.44 8.44 -6.01
C ARG A 12 -4.88 9.82 -6.49
N GLU A 13 -4.53 10.20 -7.72
CA GLU A 13 -5.01 11.45 -8.33
C GLU A 13 -6.55 11.48 -8.46
N PHE A 14 -7.17 10.35 -8.81
CA PHE A 14 -8.64 10.27 -8.88
C PHE A 14 -9.29 10.48 -7.51
N VAL A 15 -8.75 9.85 -6.47
CA VAL A 15 -9.20 10.04 -5.08
C VAL A 15 -9.05 11.50 -4.68
N ALA A 16 -7.87 12.08 -4.93
CA ALA A 16 -7.56 13.49 -4.64
C ALA A 16 -8.57 14.44 -5.30
N HIS A 17 -8.86 14.21 -6.59
CA HIS A 17 -9.80 15.01 -7.35
C HIS A 17 -11.23 14.93 -6.79
N VAL A 18 -11.71 13.72 -6.47
CA VAL A 18 -13.06 13.52 -5.90
C VAL A 18 -13.20 14.19 -4.54
N LEU A 19 -12.15 14.17 -3.72
CA LEU A 19 -12.13 14.80 -2.40
C LEU A 19 -11.73 16.27 -2.42
N SER A 20 -11.34 16.81 -3.58
CA SER A 20 -10.81 18.18 -3.73
C SER A 20 -9.61 18.47 -2.82
N ILE A 21 -8.73 17.49 -2.64
CA ILE A 21 -7.49 17.61 -1.86
C ILE A 21 -6.26 17.40 -2.76
N SER A 22 -5.07 17.65 -2.22
CA SER A 22 -3.85 17.38 -2.96
C SER A 22 -3.50 15.88 -2.98
N PRO A 23 -2.94 15.34 -4.08
CA PRO A 23 -2.60 13.91 -4.17
C PRO A 23 -1.62 13.41 -3.11
N HIS A 24 -0.74 14.26 -2.59
CA HIS A 24 0.19 13.90 -1.52
C HIS A 24 -0.47 13.88 -0.13
N CYS A 25 -1.64 14.49 0.02
CA CYS A 25 -2.45 14.43 1.24
C CYS A 25 -3.35 13.20 1.28
N VAL A 26 -3.49 12.47 0.16
CA VAL A 26 -4.35 11.28 0.09
C VAL A 26 -3.79 10.17 0.97
N THR A 27 -4.57 9.82 1.98
CA THR A 27 -4.29 8.76 2.95
C THR A 27 -4.76 7.39 2.44
N SER A 28 -4.25 6.33 3.06
CA SER A 28 -4.69 4.95 2.80
C SER A 28 -6.20 4.77 3.04
N GLU A 29 -6.75 5.46 4.04
CA GLU A 29 -8.17 5.39 4.40
C GLU A 29 -9.06 5.99 3.31
N GLU A 30 -8.69 7.15 2.77
CA GLU A 30 -9.42 7.80 1.68
C GLU A 30 -9.45 6.93 0.41
N ILE A 31 -8.35 6.23 0.12
CA ILE A 31 -8.29 5.27 -0.98
C ILE A 31 -9.27 4.11 -0.74
N LEU A 32 -9.32 3.57 0.48
CA LEU A 32 -10.24 2.49 0.86
C LEU A 32 -11.71 2.94 0.76
N VAL A 33 -12.04 4.11 1.29
CA VAL A 33 -13.39 4.70 1.25
C VAL A 33 -13.81 4.94 -0.20
N TYR A 34 -12.94 5.53 -1.02
CA TYR A 34 -13.21 5.74 -2.43
C TYR A 34 -13.46 4.42 -3.17
N SER A 35 -12.60 3.41 -2.97
CA SER A 35 -12.79 2.06 -3.52
C SER A 35 -14.11 1.42 -3.10
N ALA A 36 -14.54 1.59 -1.85
CA ALA A 36 -15.83 1.11 -1.37
C ALA A 36 -16.99 1.85 -2.05
N SER A 37 -16.89 3.18 -2.22
CA SER A 37 -17.92 3.99 -2.88
C SER A 37 -18.15 3.57 -4.34
N LEU A 38 -17.12 3.12 -5.05
CA LEU A 38 -17.23 2.62 -6.42
C LEU A 38 -18.07 1.35 -6.54
N ARG A 39 -18.18 0.55 -5.47
CA ARG A 39 -19.03 -0.66 -5.42
C ARG A 39 -20.51 -0.32 -5.35
N LEU A 40 -20.85 0.85 -4.81
CA LEU A 40 -22.22 1.34 -4.71
C LEU A 40 -22.72 1.96 -6.04
N LYS A 41 -21.80 2.38 -6.91
CA LYS A 41 -22.11 2.94 -8.22
C LYS A 41 -22.27 1.84 -9.26
N ARG A 42 -23.37 1.89 -10.03
CA ARG A 42 -23.56 0.99 -11.19
C ARG A 42 -22.38 1.16 -12.16
N ASN A 43 -21.67 0.07 -12.44
CA ASN A 43 -20.46 0.04 -13.28
C ASN A 43 -19.29 0.91 -12.79
N GLY A 44 -19.30 1.41 -11.55
CA GLY A 44 -18.30 2.36 -11.05
C GLY A 44 -16.85 1.85 -11.20
N GLN A 45 -16.61 0.59 -10.85
CA GLN A 45 -15.29 -0.03 -11.00
C GLN A 45 -14.88 -0.15 -12.47
N ALA A 46 -15.75 -0.71 -13.32
CA ALA A 46 -15.44 -0.92 -14.74
C ALA A 46 -15.16 0.40 -15.48
N ASP A 47 -15.93 1.45 -15.17
CA ASP A 47 -15.71 2.77 -15.77
C ASP A 47 -14.45 3.45 -15.23
N THR A 48 -14.14 3.28 -13.95
CA THR A 48 -12.87 3.75 -13.38
C THR A 48 -11.68 3.06 -14.05
N VAL A 49 -11.76 1.75 -14.32
CA VAL A 49 -10.73 1.03 -15.07
C VAL A 49 -10.54 1.64 -16.45
N LYS A 50 -11.62 1.87 -17.21
CA LYS A 50 -11.51 2.53 -18.52
C LYS A 50 -10.81 3.88 -18.41
N CYS A 51 -11.16 4.68 -17.42
CA CYS A 51 -10.54 5.98 -17.20
C CYS A 51 -9.03 5.88 -16.88
N ILE A 52 -8.61 4.90 -16.09
CA ILE A 52 -7.18 4.63 -15.85
C ILE A 52 -6.47 4.25 -17.15
N PHE A 53 -7.08 3.41 -18.00
CA PHE A 53 -6.50 3.06 -19.28
C PHE A 53 -6.42 4.26 -20.23
N GLN A 54 -7.44 5.12 -20.24
CA GLN A 54 -7.41 6.38 -20.99
C GLN A 54 -6.30 7.32 -20.49
N ALA A 55 -6.03 7.36 -19.18
CA ALA A 55 -4.94 8.14 -18.62
C ALA A 55 -3.55 7.59 -19.02
N LEU A 56 -3.35 6.27 -19.02
CA LEU A 56 -2.05 5.65 -19.27
C LEU A 56 -1.75 5.33 -20.74
N PHE A 57 -2.78 5.07 -21.54
CA PHE A 57 -2.66 4.56 -22.91
C PHE A 57 -3.49 5.38 -23.93
N GLN A 58 -4.34 6.32 -23.48
CA GLN A 58 -5.29 7.05 -24.33
C GLN A 58 -6.25 6.14 -25.13
N THR A 59 -6.55 4.97 -24.57
CA THR A 59 -7.43 3.98 -25.19
C THR A 59 -8.19 3.19 -24.12
N ASN A 60 -9.17 2.41 -24.54
CA ASN A 60 -9.81 1.42 -23.69
C ASN A 60 -8.91 0.17 -23.57
N PRO A 61 -9.05 -0.62 -22.48
CA PRO A 61 -8.36 -1.90 -22.38
C PRO A 61 -8.74 -2.81 -23.55
N VAL A 62 -7.74 -3.27 -24.30
CA VAL A 62 -7.94 -4.22 -25.41
C VAL A 62 -8.18 -5.63 -24.86
N TYR A 63 -7.47 -6.00 -23.80
CA TYR A 63 -7.55 -7.33 -23.19
C TYR A 63 -8.35 -7.26 -21.88
N GLN A 64 -9.48 -7.99 -21.86
CA GLN A 64 -10.41 -8.02 -20.73
C GLN A 64 -9.76 -8.54 -19.44
N GLU A 65 -8.80 -9.47 -19.55
CA GLU A 65 -8.09 -10.01 -18.39
C GLU A 65 -7.24 -8.96 -17.68
N VAL A 66 -6.58 -8.09 -18.45
CA VAL A 66 -5.81 -6.97 -17.89
C VAL A 66 -6.75 -5.98 -17.21
N ALA A 67 -7.88 -5.65 -17.83
CA ALA A 67 -8.90 -4.80 -17.20
C ALA A 67 -9.43 -5.40 -15.90
N THR A 68 -9.68 -6.71 -15.89
CA THR A 68 -10.14 -7.47 -14.70
C THR A 68 -9.10 -7.45 -13.59
N TYR A 69 -7.82 -7.53 -13.95
CA TYR A 69 -6.71 -7.47 -13.01
C TYR A 69 -6.59 -6.09 -12.36
N VAL A 70 -6.72 -5.01 -13.14
CA VAL A 70 -6.79 -3.63 -12.60
C VAL A 70 -8.04 -3.43 -11.75
N ALA A 71 -9.19 -3.97 -12.17
CA ALA A 71 -10.43 -3.96 -11.40
C ALA A 71 -10.26 -4.67 -10.04
N ALA A 72 -9.49 -5.76 -9.99
CA ALA A 72 -9.19 -6.46 -8.74
C ALA A 72 -8.39 -5.58 -7.77
N TRP A 73 -7.44 -4.78 -8.27
CA TRP A 73 -6.73 -3.80 -7.44
C TRP A 73 -7.62 -2.64 -6.99
N ILE A 74 -8.53 -2.16 -7.82
CA ILE A 74 -9.47 -1.11 -7.39
C ILE A 74 -10.41 -1.65 -6.31
N ARG A 75 -10.86 -2.89 -6.47
CA ARG A 75 -11.75 -3.56 -5.51
C ARG A 75 -11.05 -3.77 -4.17
N ASN A 76 -9.81 -4.24 -4.17
CA ASN A 76 -9.00 -4.45 -2.97
C ASN A 76 -7.71 -3.62 -3.13
N PRO A 77 -7.70 -2.35 -2.67
CA PRO A 77 -6.67 -1.36 -3.00
C PRO A 77 -5.39 -1.49 -2.17
N GLU A 78 -5.29 -2.45 -1.26
CA GLU A 78 -4.08 -2.72 -0.47
C GLU A 78 -2.80 -2.85 -1.33
N PRO A 79 -2.82 -3.49 -2.53
CA PRO A 79 -1.66 -3.52 -3.41
C PRO A 79 -1.29 -2.16 -3.99
N LEU A 80 -2.25 -1.24 -4.16
CA LEU A 80 -1.99 0.12 -4.65
C LEU A 80 -1.45 0.99 -3.50
N ILE A 81 -2.08 0.90 -2.33
CA ILE A 81 -1.63 1.58 -1.09
C ILE A 81 -0.21 1.17 -0.74
N GLY A 82 0.06 -0.14 -0.74
CA GLY A 82 1.40 -0.66 -0.46
C GLY A 82 2.44 -0.09 -1.44
N VAL A 83 2.09 0.07 -2.72
CA VAL A 83 3.00 0.64 -3.71
C VAL A 83 3.25 2.14 -3.49
N LEU A 84 2.23 2.90 -3.07
CA LEU A 84 2.35 4.33 -2.78
C LEU A 84 3.20 4.60 -1.53
N ASN A 85 3.04 3.76 -0.50
CA ASN A 85 3.69 3.96 0.81
C ASN A 85 5.06 3.28 0.91
N SER A 86 5.35 2.28 0.07
CA SER A 86 6.66 1.60 0.11
C SER A 86 7.69 2.36 -0.72
N SER A 87 8.64 3.01 -0.04
CA SER A 87 9.83 3.60 -0.67
C SER A 87 10.75 2.56 -1.33
N THR A 88 10.59 1.26 -1.04
CA THR A 88 11.57 0.25 -1.43
C THR A 88 10.95 -1.13 -1.71
N HIS A 89 11.23 -1.63 -2.91
CA HIS A 89 11.14 -3.00 -3.42
C HIS A 89 10.77 -4.12 -2.43
N ARG A 90 9.53 -4.64 -2.52
CA ARG A 90 9.17 -6.09 -2.59
C ARG A 90 7.67 -6.30 -2.35
N ILE A 91 6.84 -5.72 -3.19
CA ILE A 91 5.46 -6.23 -3.29
C ILE A 91 5.53 -7.43 -4.22
N ASN A 92 5.09 -8.60 -3.71
CA ASN A 92 5.08 -9.86 -4.45
C ASN A 92 4.16 -9.68 -5.67
N ASN A 93 4.79 -9.35 -6.79
CA ASN A 93 4.15 -8.94 -8.03
C ASN A 93 4.17 -10.13 -8.99
N LYS A 94 3.54 -11.25 -8.61
CA LYS A 94 3.16 -12.23 -9.64
C LYS A 94 2.02 -11.60 -10.44
N LEU A 95 2.37 -10.98 -11.56
CA LEU A 95 1.39 -10.81 -12.62
C LEU A 95 0.92 -12.21 -13.04
N PRO A 96 -0.34 -12.35 -13.47
CA PRO A 96 -0.76 -13.44 -14.33
C PRO A 96 0.22 -13.61 -15.51
N ASN A 97 0.12 -14.70 -16.26
CA ASN A 97 0.96 -14.96 -17.44
C ASN A 97 0.63 -14.01 -18.61
N PHE A 98 0.74 -12.70 -18.39
CA PHE A 98 0.64 -11.69 -19.43
C PHE A 98 1.95 -11.62 -20.22
N THR A 99 1.81 -11.28 -21.48
CA THR A 99 2.83 -11.07 -22.48
C THR A 99 2.84 -9.61 -22.90
N GLU A 100 3.86 -9.19 -23.65
CA GLU A 100 3.92 -7.82 -24.18
C GLU A 100 2.74 -7.50 -25.11
N ASN A 101 2.18 -8.50 -25.79
CA ASN A 101 1.05 -8.33 -26.70
C ASN A 101 -0.26 -8.01 -25.98
N ASP A 102 -0.37 -8.34 -24.68
CA ASP A 102 -1.56 -8.08 -23.88
C ASP A 102 -1.69 -6.59 -23.50
N PHE A 103 -0.66 -5.80 -23.80
CA PHE A 103 -0.61 -4.40 -23.46
C PHE A 103 -0.28 -3.52 -24.66
N GLN A 104 -0.86 -2.33 -24.65
CA GLN A 104 -0.47 -1.26 -25.56
C GLN A 104 0.77 -0.55 -25.03
N SER A 105 1.41 0.21 -25.93
CA SER A 105 2.48 1.12 -25.53
C SER A 105 1.92 2.24 -24.66
N TYR A 106 2.66 2.66 -23.65
CA TYR A 106 2.27 3.81 -22.86
C TYR A 106 2.17 5.05 -23.74
N ASN A 107 1.10 5.81 -23.53
CA ASN A 107 0.86 7.09 -24.16
C ASN A 107 0.14 7.96 -23.13
N ILE A 108 0.91 8.42 -22.14
CA ILE A 108 0.37 9.12 -20.97
C ILE A 108 -0.40 10.34 -21.43
N ASN A 109 -1.71 10.36 -21.16
CA ASN A 109 -2.50 11.55 -21.35
C ASN A 109 -2.05 12.57 -20.30
N ARG A 110 -1.59 13.75 -20.70
CA ARG A 110 -1.15 14.79 -19.75
C ARG A 110 -2.27 15.78 -19.39
N TYR A 111 -3.43 15.66 -20.02
CA TYR A 111 -4.54 16.60 -19.90
C TYR A 111 -5.89 15.87 -19.87
N SER A 112 -6.97 16.53 -19.43
CA SER A 112 -8.33 16.03 -19.64
C SER A 112 -8.60 14.58 -19.15
N TRP A 113 -8.12 14.25 -17.95
CA TRP A 113 -8.45 13.01 -17.26
C TRP A 113 -9.89 13.00 -16.80
N LYS A 114 -10.46 11.82 -16.62
CA LYS A 114 -11.80 11.66 -16.06
C LYS A 114 -11.74 10.65 -14.95
N VAL A 115 -12.49 10.87 -13.88
CA VAL A 115 -12.64 9.87 -12.82
C VAL A 115 -13.65 8.78 -13.21
N CYS A 116 -14.65 9.18 -14.00
CA CYS A 116 -15.69 8.30 -14.54
C CYS A 116 -16.12 8.80 -15.92
N SER A 117 -16.74 7.93 -16.74
CA SER A 117 -17.14 8.27 -18.11
C SER A 117 -18.11 9.46 -18.20
N SER A 118 -18.99 9.60 -17.21
CA SER A 118 -19.97 10.68 -17.07
C SER A 118 -19.45 11.93 -16.37
N CYS A 119 -18.22 11.89 -15.83
CA CYS A 119 -17.62 13.00 -15.12
C CYS A 119 -16.99 13.98 -16.12
N ASP A 120 -16.97 15.26 -15.75
CA ASP A 120 -16.24 16.28 -16.51
C ASP A 120 -14.74 15.99 -16.50
N PRO A 121 -14.03 16.34 -17.58
CA PRO A 121 -12.60 16.19 -17.63
C PRO A 121 -11.89 17.18 -16.68
N PHE A 122 -10.81 16.73 -16.05
CA PHE A 122 -9.94 17.53 -15.21
C PHE A 122 -8.48 17.39 -15.64
N THR A 123 -7.63 18.34 -15.25
CA THR A 123 -6.19 18.23 -15.52
C THR A 123 -5.50 17.63 -14.30
N PRO A 124 -4.72 16.55 -14.45
CA PRO A 124 -3.97 15.98 -13.34
C PRO A 124 -2.96 16.98 -12.79
N SER A 125 -2.65 16.89 -11.50
CA SER A 125 -1.67 17.75 -10.87
C SER A 125 -0.27 17.59 -11.50
N GLN A 126 0.51 18.68 -11.49
CA GLN A 126 1.91 18.64 -11.95
C GLN A 126 2.75 17.64 -11.16
N HIS A 127 2.50 17.49 -9.86
CA HIS A 127 3.18 16.50 -9.02
C HIS A 127 2.90 15.07 -9.49
N THR A 128 1.66 14.74 -9.84
CA THR A 128 1.31 13.42 -10.37
C THR A 128 2.00 13.13 -11.69
N LEU A 129 2.10 14.13 -12.58
CA LEU A 129 2.87 13.97 -13.82
C LEU A 129 4.36 13.77 -13.55
N ALA A 130 4.94 14.52 -12.61
CA ALA A 130 6.33 14.34 -12.20
C ALA A 130 6.60 12.96 -11.59
N ASP A 131 5.68 12.44 -10.77
CA ASP A 131 5.78 11.07 -10.23
C ASP A 131 5.74 10.01 -11.35
N ILE A 132 4.90 10.22 -12.37
CA ILE A 132 4.86 9.34 -13.54
C ILE A 132 6.19 9.40 -14.31
N ASP A 133 6.69 10.61 -14.59
CA ASP A 133 7.95 10.81 -15.32
C ASP A 133 9.12 10.16 -14.56
N TYR A 134 9.17 10.30 -13.24
CA TYR A 134 10.15 9.61 -12.39
C TYR A 134 10.09 8.08 -12.51
N ILE A 135 8.89 7.50 -12.58
CA ILE A 135 8.75 6.05 -12.83
C ILE A 135 9.28 5.68 -14.22
N PHE A 136 9.06 6.51 -15.25
CA PHE A 136 9.61 6.23 -16.56
C PHE A 136 11.14 6.27 -16.54
N GLU A 137 11.74 7.26 -15.89
CA GLU A 137 13.20 7.36 -15.75
C GLU A 137 13.81 6.15 -15.02
N VAL A 138 13.26 5.79 -13.85
CA VAL A 138 13.75 4.66 -13.02
C VAL A 138 13.66 3.32 -13.76
N TYR A 139 12.70 3.17 -14.66
CA TYR A 139 12.48 1.95 -15.43
C TYR A 139 13.00 2.04 -16.88
N HIS A 140 13.86 3.02 -17.18
CA HIS A 140 14.50 3.25 -18.50
C HIS A 140 13.51 3.42 -19.66
N ASN A 141 12.48 4.25 -19.45
CA ASN A 141 11.43 4.57 -20.42
C ASN A 141 10.76 3.30 -20.96
N PRO A 142 10.07 2.52 -20.10
CA PRO A 142 9.43 1.29 -20.52
C PRO A 142 8.40 1.60 -21.62
N VAL A 143 8.42 0.84 -22.71
CA VAL A 143 7.49 1.04 -23.83
C VAL A 143 6.10 0.57 -23.43
N ASN A 144 5.99 -0.55 -22.72
CA ASN A 144 4.74 -1.14 -22.27
C ASN A 144 4.87 -1.72 -20.85
N PRO A 145 3.74 -2.02 -20.17
CA PRO A 145 3.67 -2.67 -18.85
C PRO A 145 4.55 -3.91 -18.59
N MET A 146 4.95 -4.63 -19.63
CA MET A 146 5.75 -5.86 -19.55
C MET A 146 7.22 -5.65 -19.95
N SER A 147 7.61 -4.43 -20.36
CA SER A 147 8.98 -4.08 -20.72
C SER A 147 9.92 -4.39 -19.55
N LYS A 148 10.83 -5.33 -19.77
CA LYS A 148 11.81 -5.72 -18.75
C LYS A 148 12.91 -4.67 -18.69
N ILE A 149 13.27 -4.24 -17.48
CA ILE A 149 14.58 -3.62 -17.24
C ILE A 149 15.61 -4.66 -17.69
N MET A 150 16.42 -4.36 -18.71
CA MET A 150 17.60 -5.17 -19.00
C MET A 150 18.53 -5.05 -17.81
N THR A 151 18.40 -5.94 -16.83
CA THR A 151 19.41 -6.08 -15.80
C THR A 151 20.71 -6.48 -16.51
N PRO A 152 21.84 -5.79 -16.26
CA PRO A 152 23.12 -6.29 -16.69
C PRO A 152 23.21 -7.72 -16.18
N LYS A 153 23.45 -8.69 -17.09
CA LYS A 153 23.67 -10.09 -16.70
C LYS A 153 24.74 -10.07 -15.60
N ARG A 154 24.34 -10.27 -14.34
CA ARG A 154 25.28 -10.59 -13.27
C ARG A 154 25.97 -11.86 -13.76
N ARG A 155 27.22 -11.71 -14.19
CA ARG A 155 28.13 -12.84 -14.39
C ARG A 155 28.16 -13.54 -13.05
N ARG A 156 27.45 -14.65 -12.91
CA ARG A 156 27.69 -15.57 -11.80
C ARG A 156 29.07 -16.14 -12.09
N GLU A 157 30.09 -15.58 -11.47
CA GLU A 157 31.32 -16.32 -11.27
C GLU A 157 30.96 -17.51 -10.38
N ASN A 158 31.06 -18.69 -10.96
CA ASN A 158 30.88 -19.96 -10.27
C ASN A 158 31.97 -20.09 -9.21
N TYR A 159 31.71 -19.59 -8.00
CA TYR A 159 32.38 -20.14 -6.84
C TYR A 159 31.76 -21.52 -6.59
N VAL A 160 32.53 -22.55 -6.94
CA VAL A 160 32.30 -23.91 -6.45
C VAL A 160 32.50 -23.85 -4.94
N VAL A 161 31.39 -23.73 -4.20
CA VAL A 161 31.41 -23.97 -2.76
C VAL A 161 31.42 -25.48 -2.59
N GLU A 162 32.59 -26.00 -2.24
CA GLU A 162 32.80 -27.37 -1.82
C GLU A 162 31.87 -27.68 -0.64
N SER A 163 30.93 -28.58 -0.87
CA SER A 163 29.91 -28.98 0.08
C SER A 163 30.53 -29.69 1.28
N GLN A 164 30.48 -29.08 2.47
CA GLN A 164 30.65 -29.81 3.72
C GLN A 164 29.32 -30.46 4.14
N PRO A 165 29.34 -31.70 4.66
CA PRO A 165 28.14 -32.41 5.08
C PRO A 165 27.58 -31.84 6.37
N SER A 166 26.34 -31.32 6.30
CA SER A 166 25.56 -30.88 7.45
C SER A 166 25.11 -32.09 8.29
N LYS A 167 25.61 -32.20 9.53
CA LYS A 167 25.03 -33.09 10.55
C LYS A 167 23.87 -32.35 11.22
N TYR A 168 22.66 -32.76 10.88
CA TYR A 168 21.45 -32.31 11.55
C TYR A 168 21.30 -33.04 12.89
N ILE A 169 21.29 -32.31 14.00
CA ILE A 169 20.80 -32.79 15.30
C ILE A 169 19.59 -31.90 15.64
N PRO A 170 18.39 -32.47 15.88
CA PRO A 170 17.24 -31.68 16.28
C PRO A 170 17.34 -31.32 17.77
N HIS A 171 17.52 -30.04 18.08
CA HIS A 171 17.26 -29.52 19.42
C HIS A 171 15.79 -29.10 19.53
N GLN A 172 15.10 -29.67 20.51
CA GLN A 172 13.81 -29.18 21.00
C GLN A 172 13.99 -27.80 21.65
N PRO A 173 13.09 -26.83 21.44
CA PRO A 173 13.14 -25.57 22.16
C PRO A 173 12.55 -25.75 23.56
N THR A 174 13.36 -25.50 24.59
CA THR A 174 12.88 -25.17 25.94
C THR A 174 12.61 -23.68 26.03
N ALA A 175 11.55 -23.35 26.77
CA ALA A 175 11.10 -21.99 27.03
C ALA A 175 12.08 -21.30 27.99
N GLU A 176 12.89 -20.39 27.47
CA GLU A 176 13.49 -19.23 28.16
C GLU A 176 14.33 -18.47 27.12
N ASP A 177 14.08 -17.16 27.03
CA ASP A 177 14.80 -16.11 26.26
C ASP A 177 13.93 -15.35 25.24
N PHE A 178 13.07 -14.46 25.75
CA PHE A 178 12.57 -13.32 24.99
C PHE A 178 13.24 -12.04 25.50
N HIS A 179 14.30 -11.62 24.82
CA HIS A 179 14.78 -10.24 24.89
C HIS A 179 13.98 -9.37 23.92
N LEU A 180 13.38 -8.31 24.44
CA LEU A 180 12.75 -7.24 23.66
C LEU A 180 13.84 -6.52 22.83
N GLN A 181 13.74 -6.64 21.51
CA GLN A 181 14.46 -5.77 20.58
C GLN A 181 13.51 -4.66 20.10
N PRO A 182 13.82 -3.38 20.34
CA PRO A 182 13.08 -2.27 19.76
C PRO A 182 13.45 -2.10 18.29
N CYS A 183 12.45 -2.16 17.41
CA CYS A 183 12.61 -1.73 16.02
C CYS A 183 12.54 -0.20 15.95
N CYS A 184 13.70 0.45 15.99
CA CYS A 184 13.85 1.84 15.55
C CYS A 184 14.11 1.88 14.04
N SER A 185 13.38 2.75 13.33
CA SER A 185 13.99 3.53 12.26
C SER A 185 13.17 4.78 11.93
N CYS A 186 13.40 5.83 12.72
CA CYS A 186 13.49 7.22 12.25
C CYS A 186 14.68 7.90 12.94
N SER A 187 15.72 8.14 12.13
CA SER A 187 16.72 9.23 12.20
C SER A 187 17.70 9.37 13.39
N ALA A 188 18.95 9.60 12.99
CA ALA A 188 20.11 9.83 13.82
C ALA A 188 20.13 11.23 14.46
N ALA A 189 20.83 11.29 15.60
CA ALA A 189 21.38 12.45 16.29
C ALA A 189 20.40 13.40 17.01
N CYS A 190 20.21 13.15 18.31
CA CYS A 190 20.58 14.06 19.42
C CYS A 190 19.75 13.76 20.68
N GLY A 191 20.43 13.37 21.77
CA GLY A 191 19.99 13.51 23.17
C GLY A 191 18.70 12.78 23.59
N GLY A 192 18.84 11.76 24.46
CA GLY A 192 17.72 11.38 25.32
C GLY A 192 17.22 12.60 26.13
N PRO A 193 15.92 12.67 26.44
CA PRO A 193 15.46 11.98 27.64
C PRO A 193 14.05 11.39 27.57
N SER A 194 13.77 10.54 28.58
CA SER A 194 12.48 10.14 29.15
C SER A 194 11.46 9.42 28.26
N SER A 195 11.06 8.24 28.76
CA SER A 195 9.80 7.55 28.49
C SER A 195 8.71 8.51 28.00
N ILE A 196 8.27 8.34 26.75
CA ILE A 196 7.11 9.03 26.23
C ILE A 196 5.91 8.42 26.94
N ASP A 197 5.43 9.12 27.97
CA ASP A 197 4.22 8.79 28.71
C ASP A 197 3.03 9.16 27.81
N LEU A 198 2.71 8.27 26.86
CA LEU A 198 1.54 8.43 25.99
C LEU A 198 0.31 8.13 26.83
N GLN A 199 -0.20 9.17 27.52
CA GLN A 199 -1.48 9.05 28.19
C GLN A 199 -2.58 8.85 27.14
N PRO A 200 -3.39 7.78 27.26
CA PRO A 200 -4.51 7.55 26.36
C PRO A 200 -5.44 8.76 26.43
N THR A 201 -5.77 9.33 25.27
CA THR A 201 -6.70 10.46 25.16
C THR A 201 -7.91 10.03 24.37
N VAL A 202 -9.10 10.45 24.79
CA VAL A 202 -10.37 10.12 24.12
C VAL A 202 -10.32 10.55 22.65
N GLY A 203 -10.74 9.65 21.76
CA GLY A 203 -10.73 9.86 20.31
C GLY A 203 -9.43 9.44 19.61
N ILE A 204 -8.37 9.07 20.34
CA ILE A 204 -7.13 8.57 19.72
C ILE A 204 -7.32 7.11 19.29
N PRO A 205 -6.92 6.76 18.05
CA PRO A 205 -6.87 5.38 17.62
C PRO A 205 -5.74 4.62 18.35
N VAL A 206 -6.07 3.46 18.89
CA VAL A 206 -5.15 2.61 19.64
C VAL A 206 -5.22 1.17 19.13
N LEU A 207 -4.12 0.45 19.31
CA LEU A 207 -4.09 -1.01 19.19
C LEU A 207 -4.21 -1.60 20.59
N ALA A 208 -5.28 -2.32 20.84
CA ALA A 208 -5.54 -2.97 22.12
C ALA A 208 -5.69 -4.48 21.90
N THR A 209 -5.22 -5.27 22.85
CA THR A 209 -5.30 -6.72 22.82
C THR A 209 -5.70 -7.24 24.20
N SER A 210 -6.48 -8.32 24.25
CA SER A 210 -6.61 -9.14 25.46
C SER A 210 -5.48 -10.18 25.48
N LYS A 211 -5.05 -10.58 26.67
CA LYS A 211 -3.91 -11.49 26.83
C LYS A 211 -4.11 -12.78 26.02
N GLY A 212 -3.29 -12.95 24.97
CA GLY A 212 -3.32 -14.12 24.09
C GLY A 212 -4.06 -13.93 22.75
N GLU A 213 -4.68 -12.78 22.53
CA GLU A 213 -5.46 -12.47 21.32
C GLU A 213 -4.69 -11.50 20.39
N PRO A 214 -5.05 -11.43 19.09
CA PRO A 214 -4.46 -10.46 18.19
C PRO A 214 -4.80 -9.01 18.60
N TYR A 215 -3.92 -8.08 18.25
CA TYR A 215 -4.20 -6.65 18.42
C TYR A 215 -5.36 -6.23 17.52
N LEU A 216 -6.34 -5.57 18.13
CA LEU A 216 -7.48 -4.98 17.46
C LEU A 216 -7.33 -3.45 17.45
N ALA A 217 -7.69 -2.85 16.32
CA ALA A 217 -7.74 -1.40 16.20
C ALA A 217 -9.06 -0.88 16.76
N GLY A 218 -8.99 0.04 17.71
CA GLY A 218 -10.15 0.67 18.32
C GLY A 218 -9.89 2.15 18.62
N ILE A 219 -10.93 2.83 19.09
CA ILE A 219 -10.86 4.24 19.47
C ILE A 219 -11.06 4.34 20.98
N VAL A 220 -10.22 5.11 21.67
CA VAL A 220 -10.40 5.39 23.10
C VAL A 220 -11.73 6.13 23.28
N ALA A 221 -12.71 5.47 23.89
CA ALA A 221 -14.04 5.99 24.13
C ALA A 221 -14.13 6.75 25.45
N SER A 222 -13.46 6.28 26.50
CA SER A 222 -13.33 6.99 27.78
C SER A 222 -12.04 6.61 28.51
N VAL A 223 -11.58 7.50 29.38
CA VAL A 223 -10.45 7.27 30.29
C VAL A 223 -10.91 7.68 31.69
N GLU A 224 -10.97 6.71 32.60
CA GLU A 224 -11.41 6.88 33.98
C GLU A 224 -10.31 6.39 34.92
N GLY A 225 -9.39 7.28 35.30
CA GLY A 225 -8.21 6.90 36.08
C GLY A 225 -7.26 6.02 35.27
N GLU A 226 -6.99 4.81 35.75
CA GLU A 226 -6.18 3.79 35.06
C GLU A 226 -7.00 2.90 34.12
N VAL A 227 -8.32 3.15 34.01
CA VAL A 227 -9.22 2.37 33.17
C VAL A 227 -9.42 3.07 31.83
N VAL A 228 -9.11 2.36 30.74
CA VAL A 228 -9.30 2.84 29.38
C VAL A 228 -10.39 2.01 28.72
N THR A 229 -11.46 2.66 28.30
CA THR A 229 -12.50 2.01 27.48
C THR A 229 -12.16 2.23 26.02
N VAL A 230 -12.03 1.15 25.25
CA VAL A 230 -11.81 1.22 23.80
C VAL A 230 -13.02 0.64 23.08
N GLN A 231 -13.49 1.35 22.06
CA GLN A 231 -14.59 0.94 21.21
C GLN A 231 -14.05 0.37 19.90
N PHE A 232 -14.49 -0.85 19.55
CA PHE A 232 -14.08 -1.53 18.32
C PHE A 232 -15.22 -1.47 17.31
N PRO A 233 -14.92 -1.17 16.04
CA PRO A 233 -15.93 -1.20 14.99
C PRO A 233 -16.50 -2.62 14.83
N GLY A 234 -17.76 -2.82 15.22
CA GLY A 234 -18.51 -4.07 14.98
C GLY A 234 -18.58 -5.05 16.16
N GLU A 235 -17.80 -4.87 17.23
CA GLU A 235 -17.76 -5.83 18.37
C GLU A 235 -18.21 -5.24 19.72
N GLY A 236 -18.56 -3.95 19.77
CA GLY A 236 -19.00 -3.28 21.00
C GLY A 236 -17.86 -2.58 21.75
N SER A 237 -18.12 -2.19 23.00
CA SER A 237 -17.16 -1.47 23.84
C SER A 237 -16.60 -2.39 24.91
N TYR A 238 -15.28 -2.40 25.08
CA TYR A 238 -14.58 -3.20 26.09
C TYR A 238 -13.80 -2.27 27.03
N LYS A 239 -13.76 -2.62 28.31
CA LYS A 239 -13.01 -1.90 29.35
C LYS A 239 -11.70 -2.63 29.64
N TRP A 240 -10.61 -1.88 29.68
CA TRP A 240 -9.31 -2.37 30.13
C TRP A 240 -8.86 -1.63 31.37
N ASP A 241 -8.49 -2.38 32.40
CA ASP A 241 -7.71 -1.85 33.52
C ASP A 241 -6.25 -1.92 33.11
N CYS A 242 -5.57 -0.78 33.12
CA CYS A 242 -4.11 -0.75 33.01
C CYS A 242 -3.53 -1.25 34.33
N GLU A 243 -3.50 -2.58 34.56
CA GLU A 243 -2.72 -3.12 35.66
C GLU A 243 -1.25 -2.80 35.40
N GLY A 244 -0.74 -1.83 36.18
CA GLY A 244 0.67 -1.48 36.22
C GLY A 244 1.51 -2.73 36.44
N SER A 245 2.41 -2.99 35.49
CA SER A 245 3.45 -4.01 35.62
C SER A 245 4.45 -3.54 36.68
N ASN A 246 4.10 -3.72 37.96
CA ASN A 246 5.07 -3.70 39.05
C ASN A 246 5.63 -5.13 39.19
N GLY A 247 6.85 -5.34 38.72
CA GLY A 247 7.61 -6.58 38.86
C GLY A 247 8.60 -6.79 37.74
#